data_AF-A0A0L7LHA4-F1
#
_entry.id   AF-A0A0L7LHA4-F1
#
_cell.length_a   1.000
_cell.length_b   1.000
_cell.length_c   1.000
_cell.angle_alpha   90.00
_cell.angle_beta   90.00
_cell.angle_gamma   90.00
#
_symmetry.space_group_name_H-M   'P 1'
#
loop_
_entity.id
_entity.type
_entity.pdbx_description
1 polymer ?
#
loop_
_entity_poly.entity_id
_entity_poly.type
_entity_poly.pdbx_seq_one_letter_code
_entity_poly.pdbx_strand_id
1 'polypeptide(L)'
;MEPIIIVHGGAGDIPQSRVQGKLDGVRVAVRDGYHRLRNGGNALDAVEAAVVSMELDENFNADSLISPHAKMALEQFLKHGEFGRTEIGTSDGHIAVATSTGGMSGKAVGRIGDTPQIGSGTYADDNIGGVSTTGMTTRLNNTAGAITLSKTGQVGVHFSSKRMAWAYVRADKLYYGIEQGEVLEEENKLK
;
A
#
# COMPACT_ATOMS: atom_id res chain seq x y z
N MET A 1 -12.32 11.40 -15.88
CA MET A 1 -10.87 11.63 -15.68
C MET A 1 -10.16 10.35 -16.07
N GLU A 2 -8.94 10.40 -16.60
CA GLU A 2 -8.18 9.15 -16.78
C GLU A 2 -7.95 8.49 -15.43
N PRO A 3 -8.13 7.16 -15.30
CA PRO A 3 -7.93 6.46 -14.04
C PRO A 3 -6.47 6.54 -13.61
N ILE A 4 -6.26 6.73 -12.31
CA ILE A 4 -4.95 6.75 -11.67
C ILE A 4 -5.04 5.85 -10.45
N ILE A 5 -4.01 5.05 -10.21
CA ILE A 5 -3.89 4.24 -9.02
C ILE A 5 -2.46 4.30 -8.53
N ILE A 6 -2.29 4.39 -7.21
CA ILE A 6 -1.01 4.43 -6.53
C ILE A 6 -1.02 3.47 -5.33
N VAL A 7 0.07 2.74 -5.15
CA VAL A 7 0.27 1.77 -4.08
C VAL A 7 1.60 2.02 -3.37
N HIS A 8 1.73 1.57 -2.12
CA HIS A 8 3.00 1.61 -1.39
C HIS A 8 3.23 0.37 -0.52
N GLY A 9 4.49 -0.03 -0.39
CA GLY A 9 4.93 -1.27 0.26
C GLY A 9 5.28 -1.19 1.75
N GLY A 10 4.93 -0.07 2.38
CA GLY A 10 5.39 0.33 3.72
C GLY A 10 6.75 1.04 3.72
N ALA A 11 6.89 2.01 4.62
CA ALA A 11 8.11 2.79 4.84
C ALA A 11 8.99 2.15 5.93
N GLY A 12 10.32 2.12 5.76
CA GLY A 12 11.24 1.62 6.78
C GLY A 12 12.70 1.45 6.31
N ASP A 13 13.53 0.79 7.13
CA ASP A 13 14.88 0.37 6.76
C ASP A 13 14.83 -0.96 6.01
N ILE A 14 14.40 -0.91 4.75
CA ILE A 14 14.31 -2.08 3.86
C ILE A 14 15.73 -2.50 3.49
N PRO A 15 16.20 -3.73 3.81
CA PRO A 15 17.55 -4.16 3.46
C PRO A 15 17.69 -4.35 1.95
N GLN A 16 18.92 -4.18 1.42
CA GLN A 16 19.17 -4.26 -0.03
C GLN A 16 18.68 -5.57 -0.66
N SER A 17 18.80 -6.70 0.06
CA SER A 17 18.34 -8.02 -0.39
C SER A 17 16.83 -8.10 -0.65
N ARG A 18 16.03 -7.20 -0.06
CA ARG A 18 14.57 -7.17 -0.21
C ARG A 18 14.08 -6.09 -1.17
N VAL A 19 14.97 -5.24 -1.67
CA VAL A 19 14.62 -4.11 -2.54
C VAL A 19 13.91 -4.59 -3.80
N GLN A 20 14.48 -5.56 -4.50
CA GLN A 20 13.93 -6.02 -5.78
C GLN A 20 12.53 -6.64 -5.61
N GLY A 21 12.36 -7.56 -4.66
CA GLY A 21 11.04 -8.16 -4.39
C GLY A 21 9.98 -7.13 -3.96
N LYS A 22 10.38 -6.10 -3.21
CA LYS A 22 9.49 -4.98 -2.88
C LYS A 22 9.10 -4.14 -4.08
N LEU A 23 10.02 -3.88 -5.02
CA LEU A 23 9.71 -3.18 -6.26
C LEU A 23 8.80 -4.00 -7.16
N ASP A 24 9.05 -5.30 -7.28
CA ASP A 24 8.27 -6.16 -8.16
C ASP A 24 6.82 -6.30 -7.67
N GLY A 25 6.59 -6.49 -6.37
CA GLY A 25 5.21 -6.63 -5.89
C GLY A 25 4.40 -5.34 -5.94
N VAL A 26 4.97 -4.15 -5.68
CA VAL A 26 4.22 -2.89 -5.90
C VAL A 26 3.87 -2.69 -7.38
N ARG A 27 4.74 -3.14 -8.30
CA ARG A 27 4.48 -3.10 -9.75
C ARG A 27 3.42 -4.10 -10.19
N VAL A 28 3.32 -5.26 -9.56
CA VAL A 28 2.25 -6.23 -9.82
C VAL A 28 0.91 -5.70 -9.29
N ALA A 29 0.89 -5.26 -8.03
CA ALA A 29 -0.33 -4.79 -7.39
C ALA A 29 -0.98 -3.59 -8.07
N VAL A 30 -0.18 -2.58 -8.43
CA VAL A 30 -0.69 -1.40 -9.13
C VAL A 30 -1.25 -1.75 -10.51
N ARG A 31 -0.70 -2.77 -11.18
CA ARG A 31 -1.24 -3.28 -12.45
C ARG A 31 -2.57 -3.96 -12.23
N ASP A 32 -2.67 -4.84 -11.25
CA ASP A 32 -3.91 -5.56 -10.95
C ASP A 32 -5.06 -4.58 -10.66
N GLY A 33 -4.82 -3.55 -9.85
CA GLY A 33 -5.82 -2.51 -9.61
C GLY A 33 -6.10 -1.65 -10.85
N TYR A 34 -5.09 -1.26 -11.62
CA TYR A 34 -5.29 -0.50 -12.86
C TYR A 34 -6.08 -1.30 -13.92
N HIS A 35 -5.86 -2.61 -14.01
CA HIS A 35 -6.63 -3.50 -14.87
C HIS A 35 -8.13 -3.44 -14.55
N ARG A 36 -8.52 -3.34 -13.26
CA ARG A 36 -9.93 -3.17 -12.86
C ARG A 36 -10.49 -1.85 -13.36
N LEU A 37 -9.75 -0.75 -13.15
CA LEU A 37 -10.15 0.59 -13.59
C LEU A 37 -10.34 0.63 -15.12
N ARG A 38 -9.41 0.06 -15.88
CA ARG A 38 -9.47 0.07 -17.35
C ARG A 38 -10.66 -0.73 -17.90
N ASN A 39 -11.10 -1.75 -17.16
CA ASN A 39 -12.20 -2.62 -17.55
C ASN A 39 -13.58 -2.12 -17.06
N GLY A 40 -13.69 -0.84 -16.68
CA GLY A 40 -14.94 -0.22 -16.22
C GLY A 40 -15.30 -0.55 -14.77
N GLY A 41 -14.36 -1.09 -13.99
CA GLY A 41 -14.50 -1.25 -12.55
C GLY A 41 -14.39 0.09 -11.82
N ASN A 42 -14.90 0.12 -10.59
CA ASN A 42 -14.88 1.34 -9.78
C ASN A 42 -13.56 1.46 -8.97
N ALA A 43 -13.36 2.64 -8.36
CA ALA A 43 -12.17 2.94 -7.57
C ALA A 43 -11.99 2.01 -6.36
N LEU A 44 -13.09 1.57 -5.74
CA LEU A 44 -13.08 0.65 -4.60
C LEU A 44 -12.59 -0.74 -5.01
N ASP A 45 -13.14 -1.30 -6.08
CA ASP A 45 -12.73 -2.61 -6.62
C ASP A 45 -11.25 -2.59 -7.05
N ALA A 46 -10.79 -1.44 -7.55
CA ALA A 46 -9.41 -1.26 -7.97
C ALA A 46 -8.43 -1.22 -6.81
N VAL A 47 -8.74 -0.48 -5.74
CA VAL A 47 -7.89 -0.50 -4.55
C VAL A 47 -7.93 -1.88 -3.91
N GLU A 48 -9.10 -2.51 -3.80
CA GLU A 48 -9.23 -3.88 -3.27
C GLU A 48 -8.37 -4.88 -4.05
N ALA A 49 -8.42 -4.87 -5.38
CA ALA A 49 -7.62 -5.79 -6.17
C ALA A 49 -6.11 -5.57 -5.97
N ALA A 50 -5.67 -4.33 -5.80
CA ALA A 50 -4.29 -4.01 -5.50
C ALA A 50 -3.90 -4.46 -4.08
N VAL A 51 -4.79 -4.26 -3.07
CA VAL A 51 -4.64 -4.81 -1.70
C VAL A 51 -4.38 -6.31 -1.75
N VAL A 52 -5.30 -7.04 -2.39
CA VAL A 52 -5.28 -8.51 -2.42
C VAL A 52 -4.00 -9.01 -3.08
N SER A 53 -3.56 -8.35 -4.15
CA SER A 53 -2.30 -8.66 -4.81
C SER A 53 -1.10 -8.53 -3.85
N MET A 54 -1.05 -7.44 -3.07
CA MET A 54 0.00 -7.22 -2.08
C MET A 54 -0.11 -8.13 -0.84
N GLU A 55 -1.31 -8.61 -0.50
CA GLU A 55 -1.52 -9.56 0.60
C GLU A 55 -1.00 -10.95 0.25
N LEU A 56 -1.16 -11.37 -1.00
CA LEU A 56 -0.73 -12.68 -1.49
C LEU A 56 0.79 -12.74 -1.79
N ASP A 57 1.48 -11.60 -1.90
CA ASP A 57 2.91 -11.54 -2.16
C ASP A 57 3.76 -11.71 -0.89
N GLU A 58 4.60 -12.76 -0.86
CA GLU A 58 5.53 -13.07 0.23
C GLU A 58 6.53 -11.96 0.56
N ASN A 59 6.88 -11.10 -0.42
CA ASN A 59 7.74 -9.95 -0.22
C ASN A 59 7.09 -8.90 0.69
N PHE A 60 5.78 -8.99 0.85
CA PHE A 60 4.99 -8.19 1.76
C PHE A 60 4.54 -9.02 2.94
N ASN A 61 4.25 -10.32 2.78
CA ASN A 61 3.67 -11.19 3.80
C ASN A 61 4.41 -11.22 5.16
N ALA A 62 3.63 -11.35 6.24
CA ALA A 62 4.03 -11.11 7.63
C ALA A 62 4.52 -12.35 8.40
N ASP A 63 4.79 -13.48 7.73
CA ASP A 63 5.21 -14.73 8.39
C ASP A 63 6.51 -14.59 9.22
N SER A 64 7.25 -13.50 9.03
CA SER A 64 8.45 -13.14 9.80
C SER A 64 8.17 -12.36 11.11
N LEU A 65 6.92 -12.03 11.46
CA LEU A 65 6.63 -11.01 12.49
C LEU A 65 5.95 -11.54 13.77
N ILE A 66 5.89 -12.86 13.94
CA ILE A 66 5.04 -13.52 14.94
C ILE A 66 5.88 -14.47 15.81
N SER A 67 5.86 -14.27 17.14
CA SER A 67 6.50 -15.19 18.09
C SER A 67 5.82 -16.57 18.07
N PRO A 68 6.47 -17.67 18.52
CA PRO A 68 5.84 -18.99 18.55
C PRO A 68 4.45 -19.01 19.23
N HIS A 69 4.29 -18.21 20.29
CA HIS A 69 3.01 -18.00 20.97
C HIS A 69 1.95 -17.32 20.10
N ALA A 70 2.34 -16.29 19.36
CA ALA A 70 1.43 -15.59 18.45
C ALA A 70 1.11 -16.44 17.21
N LYS A 71 1.95 -17.43 16.86
CA LYS A 71 1.70 -18.41 15.79
C LYS A 71 0.60 -19.40 16.21
N MET A 72 0.64 -19.87 17.46
CA MET A 72 -0.44 -20.71 18.04
C MET A 72 -1.75 -19.94 18.18
N ALA A 73 -1.70 -18.66 18.56
CA ALA A 73 -2.89 -17.80 18.62
C ALA A 73 -3.45 -17.50 17.22
N LEU A 74 -2.58 -17.35 16.21
CA LEU A 74 -2.96 -17.22 14.81
C LEU A 74 -3.63 -18.49 14.28
N GLU A 75 -3.11 -19.68 14.60
CA GLU A 75 -3.74 -20.96 14.24
C GLU A 75 -5.15 -21.13 14.84
N GLN A 76 -5.39 -20.60 16.04
CA GLN A 76 -6.73 -20.52 16.64
C GLN A 76 -7.63 -19.49 15.96
N PHE A 77 -7.06 -18.37 15.48
CA PHE A 77 -7.79 -17.29 14.82
C PHE A 77 -8.13 -17.63 13.35
N LEU A 78 -7.28 -18.38 12.65
CA LEU A 78 -7.51 -18.89 11.28
C LEU A 78 -8.70 -19.85 11.18
N LYS A 79 -9.22 -20.35 12.30
CA LYS A 79 -10.51 -21.05 12.37
C LYS A 79 -11.73 -20.11 12.20
N HIS A 80 -11.57 -18.78 12.32
CA HIS A 80 -12.68 -17.81 12.35
C HIS A 80 -12.49 -16.47 11.58
N GLY A 81 -11.35 -16.20 10.90
CA GLY A 81 -11.26 -15.24 9.76
C GLY A 81 -10.39 -13.95 9.90
N GLU A 82 -9.27 -13.95 9.14
CA GLU A 82 -8.49 -12.93 8.34
C GLU A 82 -8.01 -11.50 8.79
N PHE A 83 -6.94 -11.00 8.12
CA PHE A 83 -6.13 -9.75 8.32
C PHE A 83 -5.60 -9.16 6.96
N GLY A 84 -5.25 -7.84 6.82
CA GLY A 84 -4.91 -7.24 5.47
C GLY A 84 -3.73 -6.21 5.22
N ARG A 85 -3.69 -5.52 4.02
CA ARG A 85 -2.83 -4.35 3.46
C ARG A 85 -3.44 -3.10 2.65
N THR A 86 -2.65 -2.10 2.12
CA THR A 86 -2.97 -0.63 1.83
C THR A 86 -2.71 0.01 0.42
N GLU A 87 -3.67 0.75 -0.20
CA GLU A 87 -3.62 1.33 -1.58
C GLU A 87 -4.59 2.55 -1.84
N ILE A 88 -4.43 3.32 -2.94
CA ILE A 88 -5.31 4.46 -3.35
C ILE A 88 -5.63 4.42 -4.86
N GLY A 89 -6.88 4.65 -5.27
CA GLY A 89 -7.31 4.61 -6.68
C GLY A 89 -8.39 5.64 -7.03
N THR A 90 -8.53 5.96 -8.33
CA THR A 90 -9.62 6.78 -8.87
C THR A 90 -10.22 6.21 -10.17
N SER A 91 -11.56 6.24 -10.26
CA SER A 91 -12.36 5.96 -11.46
C SER A 91 -13.48 7.01 -11.55
N ASP A 92 -13.79 7.52 -12.74
CA ASP A 92 -14.92 8.43 -12.99
C ASP A 92 -15.02 9.68 -12.09
N GLY A 93 -13.90 10.11 -11.49
CA GLY A 93 -13.84 11.25 -10.57
C GLY A 93 -14.09 10.89 -9.10
N HIS A 94 -14.35 9.62 -8.80
CA HIS A 94 -14.40 9.08 -7.44
C HIS A 94 -13.01 8.68 -6.97
N ILE A 95 -12.72 8.90 -5.69
CA ILE A 95 -11.45 8.57 -5.04
C ILE A 95 -11.71 7.51 -3.98
N ALA A 96 -10.96 6.41 -4.04
CA ALA A 96 -10.96 5.37 -3.03
C ALA A 96 -9.56 5.23 -2.42
N VAL A 97 -9.50 4.94 -1.13
CA VAL A 97 -8.28 4.65 -0.38
C VAL A 97 -8.57 3.43 0.50
N ALA A 98 -7.74 2.41 0.38
CA ALA A 98 -7.66 1.26 1.27
C ALA A 98 -6.38 1.36 2.10
N THR A 99 -6.41 0.97 3.36
CA THR A 99 -5.19 0.81 4.18
C THR A 99 -5.33 -0.45 5.00
N SER A 100 -4.34 -1.33 4.99
CA SER A 100 -4.27 -2.45 5.91
C SER A 100 -2.81 -2.79 6.30
N THR A 101 -2.62 -3.51 7.41
CA THR A 101 -1.27 -3.76 7.95
C THR A 101 -1.24 -4.95 8.90
N GLY A 102 -0.09 -5.64 8.94
CA GLY A 102 0.24 -6.57 10.03
C GLY A 102 0.58 -5.88 11.36
N GLY A 103 0.80 -4.55 11.34
CA GLY A 103 1.22 -3.76 12.50
C GLY A 103 2.73 -3.84 12.77
N MET A 104 3.14 -3.52 14.01
CA MET A 104 4.55 -3.50 14.39
C MET A 104 5.03 -4.86 14.92
N SER A 105 6.27 -5.23 14.59
CA SER A 105 6.95 -6.39 15.18
C SER A 105 7.04 -6.27 16.69
N GLY A 106 6.68 -7.34 17.42
CA GLY A 106 6.69 -7.34 18.88
C GLY A 106 5.62 -6.46 19.54
N LYS A 107 4.54 -6.12 18.81
CA LYS A 107 3.39 -5.40 19.36
C LYS A 107 2.75 -6.18 20.52
N ALA A 108 2.21 -5.44 21.48
CA ALA A 108 1.35 -6.03 22.51
C ALA A 108 0.10 -6.67 21.86
N VAL A 109 -0.40 -7.74 22.48
CA VAL A 109 -1.68 -8.36 22.07
C VAL A 109 -2.79 -7.30 22.17
N GLY A 110 -3.61 -7.19 21.13
CA GLY A 110 -4.68 -6.20 21.05
C GLY A 110 -4.25 -4.79 20.63
N ARG A 111 -2.98 -4.54 20.29
CA ARG A 111 -2.55 -3.24 19.78
C ARG A 111 -3.18 -2.95 18.42
N ILE A 112 -3.92 -1.84 18.34
CA ILE A 112 -4.49 -1.28 17.11
C ILE A 112 -3.57 -0.14 16.61
N GLY A 113 -3.30 -0.10 15.31
CA GLY A 113 -2.52 0.97 14.65
C GLY A 113 -3.40 2.08 14.08
N ASP A 114 -2.77 2.99 13.34
CA ASP A 114 -3.37 4.06 12.53
C ASP A 114 -4.21 3.52 11.36
N THR A 115 -3.78 2.39 10.81
CA THR A 115 -4.35 1.80 9.61
C THR A 115 -5.88 1.63 9.59
N PRO A 116 -6.55 1.02 10.59
CA PRO A 116 -8.02 0.90 10.59
C PRO A 116 -8.73 2.19 11.05
N GLN A 117 -8.01 3.31 11.25
CA GLN A 117 -8.57 4.56 11.74
C GLN A 117 -8.70 5.57 10.60
N ILE A 118 -9.96 5.85 10.21
CA ILE A 118 -10.29 6.87 9.20
C ILE A 118 -9.77 8.23 9.65
N GLY A 119 -9.10 8.94 8.74
CA GLY A 119 -8.42 10.22 9.01
C GLY A 119 -7.01 10.09 9.60
N SER A 120 -6.56 8.87 9.91
CA SER A 120 -5.17 8.59 10.30
C SER A 120 -4.46 7.74 9.24
N GLY A 121 -4.78 6.44 9.15
CA GLY A 121 -4.17 5.54 8.18
C GLY A 121 -4.78 5.63 6.78
N THR A 122 -6.05 6.04 6.69
CA THR A 122 -6.85 6.07 5.45
C THR A 122 -7.74 7.29 5.44
N TYR A 123 -7.78 8.04 4.33
CA TYR A 123 -8.79 9.08 4.11
C TYR A 123 -9.08 9.22 2.61
N ALA A 124 -10.35 9.28 2.23
CA ALA A 124 -10.80 9.53 0.86
C ALA A 124 -11.95 10.54 0.85
N ASP A 125 -11.84 11.57 0.02
CA ASP A 125 -12.90 12.55 -0.22
C ASP A 125 -12.82 13.03 -1.67
N ASP A 126 -13.87 12.78 -2.44
CA ASP A 126 -13.98 13.17 -3.86
C ASP A 126 -13.78 14.68 -4.09
N ASN A 127 -14.07 15.51 -3.08
CA ASN A 127 -13.93 16.97 -3.18
C ASN A 127 -12.49 17.46 -3.00
N ILE A 128 -11.61 16.61 -2.44
CA ILE A 128 -10.26 16.97 -2.00
C ILE A 128 -9.21 16.03 -2.63
N GLY A 129 -9.27 14.74 -2.30
CA GLY A 129 -8.19 13.79 -2.55
C GLY A 129 -8.26 12.56 -1.65
N GLY A 130 -7.29 11.67 -1.81
CA GLY A 130 -7.06 10.51 -0.97
C GLY A 130 -5.65 10.53 -0.38
N VAL A 131 -5.51 10.07 0.87
CA VAL A 131 -4.22 9.92 1.56
C VAL A 131 -4.19 8.57 2.27
N SER A 132 -3.04 7.92 2.17
CA SER A 132 -2.70 6.76 2.97
C SER A 132 -1.35 6.97 3.63
N THR A 133 -1.26 6.63 4.91
CA THR A 133 -0.07 6.87 5.73
C THR A 133 0.46 5.58 6.36
N THR A 134 1.75 5.59 6.67
CA THR A 134 2.38 4.61 7.56
C THR A 134 3.03 5.37 8.71
N GLY A 135 2.42 5.35 9.89
CA GLY A 135 2.99 5.96 11.10
C GLY A 135 3.89 4.99 11.88
N MET A 136 5.12 5.40 12.20
CA MET A 136 6.00 4.63 13.11
C MET A 136 6.43 5.47 14.32
N THR A 137 6.34 4.88 15.50
CA THR A 137 6.66 5.51 16.80
C THR A 137 8.15 5.46 17.12
N THR A 138 8.52 5.77 18.36
CA THR A 138 9.88 5.94 18.89
C THR A 138 10.86 4.79 18.57
N ARG A 139 10.38 3.57 18.29
CA ARG A 139 11.23 2.41 17.92
C ARG A 139 11.87 2.52 16.53
N LEU A 140 11.33 3.34 15.64
CA LEU A 140 11.81 3.51 14.26
C LEU A 140 12.19 4.96 13.97
N ASN A 141 12.66 5.66 15.01
CA ASN A 141 13.15 7.03 14.94
C ASN A 141 12.13 8.04 14.40
N ASN A 142 10.83 7.81 14.63
CA ASN A 142 9.74 8.65 14.12
C ASN A 142 9.74 8.84 12.59
N THR A 143 10.11 7.80 11.85
CA THR A 143 10.05 7.80 10.38
C THR A 143 8.65 7.42 9.89
N ALA A 144 8.25 7.95 8.73
CA ALA A 144 6.93 7.73 8.15
C ALA A 144 6.98 7.79 6.62
N GLY A 145 5.88 7.38 5.99
CA GLY A 145 5.67 7.55 4.55
C GLY A 145 4.20 7.75 4.23
N ALA A 146 3.93 8.45 3.13
CA ALA A 146 2.59 8.68 2.63
C ALA A 146 2.57 8.73 1.10
N ILE A 147 1.47 8.25 0.56
CA ILE A 147 1.09 8.45 -0.83
C ILE A 147 -0.20 9.27 -0.88
N THR A 148 -0.30 10.17 -1.85
CA THR A 148 -1.49 11.01 -2.05
C THR A 148 -1.91 11.02 -3.51
N LEU A 149 -3.23 11.15 -3.71
CA LEU A 149 -3.84 11.40 -5.01
C LEU A 149 -4.87 12.50 -4.86
N SER A 150 -4.67 13.63 -5.52
CA SER A 150 -5.66 14.71 -5.54
C SER A 150 -6.77 14.43 -6.55
N LYS A 151 -7.91 15.11 -6.39
CA LYS A 151 -9.01 15.06 -7.37
C LYS A 151 -8.64 15.50 -8.79
N THR A 152 -7.53 16.21 -8.96
CA THR A 152 -7.03 16.65 -10.28
C THR A 152 -6.00 15.69 -10.87
N GLY A 153 -5.75 14.56 -10.21
CA GLY A 153 -4.80 13.55 -10.65
C GLY A 153 -3.34 13.86 -10.34
N GLN A 154 -3.06 14.81 -9.44
CA GLN A 154 -1.70 15.01 -8.92
C GLN A 154 -1.37 13.91 -7.91
N VAL A 155 -0.23 13.25 -8.14
CA VAL A 155 0.31 12.17 -7.30
C VAL A 155 1.39 12.75 -6.39
N GLY A 156 1.34 12.42 -5.10
CA GLY A 156 2.39 12.72 -4.14
C GLY A 156 2.97 11.45 -3.53
N VAL A 157 4.29 11.38 -3.43
CA VAL A 157 5.01 10.33 -2.72
C VAL A 157 6.04 10.99 -1.82
N HIS A 158 5.94 10.75 -0.51
CA HIS A 158 6.91 11.30 0.43
C HIS A 158 7.15 10.35 1.60
N PHE A 159 8.39 10.24 2.04
CA PHE A 159 8.76 9.44 3.19
C PHE A 159 10.06 9.96 3.82
N SER A 160 10.12 9.90 5.15
CA SER A 160 11.30 10.26 5.95
C SER A 160 12.12 9.03 6.36
N SER A 161 11.62 7.83 6.12
CA SER A 161 12.37 6.59 6.25
C SER A 161 13.49 6.51 5.22
N LYS A 162 14.39 5.53 5.40
CA LYS A 162 15.44 5.25 4.42
C LYS A 162 14.84 4.87 3.07
N ARG A 163 13.81 4.01 3.08
CA ARG A 163 13.16 3.49 1.87
C ARG A 163 11.66 3.36 2.05
N MET A 164 10.93 3.47 0.94
CA MET A 164 9.52 3.11 0.83
C MET A 164 9.27 2.68 -0.61
N ALA A 165 8.93 1.42 -0.84
CA ALA A 165 8.57 0.98 -2.19
C ALA A 165 7.22 1.58 -2.57
N TRP A 166 7.09 2.08 -3.79
CA TRP A 166 5.84 2.65 -4.31
C TRP A 166 5.74 2.45 -5.81
N ALA A 167 4.51 2.43 -6.32
CA ALA A 167 4.25 2.46 -7.75
C ALA A 167 2.91 3.14 -8.04
N TYR A 168 2.80 3.82 -9.18
CA TYR A 168 1.53 4.34 -9.69
C TYR A 168 1.42 4.15 -11.20
N VAL A 169 0.19 4.06 -11.70
CA VAL A 169 -0.10 4.06 -13.14
C VAL A 169 -0.93 5.28 -13.49
N ARG A 170 -0.55 5.95 -14.58
CA ARG A 170 -1.31 7.05 -15.20
C ARG A 170 -1.08 7.02 -16.71
N ALA A 171 -2.15 7.20 -17.49
CA ALA A 171 -2.08 7.26 -18.96
C ALA A 171 -1.30 6.08 -19.57
N ASP A 172 -1.57 4.85 -19.10
CA ASP A 172 -0.89 3.62 -19.51
C ASP A 172 0.66 3.61 -19.31
N LYS A 173 1.18 4.53 -18.48
CA LYS A 173 2.58 4.51 -18.02
C LYS A 173 2.67 4.10 -16.56
N LEU A 174 3.65 3.25 -16.26
CA LEU A 174 3.98 2.82 -14.90
C LEU A 174 5.16 3.64 -14.37
N TYR A 175 4.99 4.16 -13.16
CA TYR A 175 6.02 4.86 -12.41
C TYR A 175 6.26 4.13 -11.10
N TYR A 176 7.51 4.01 -10.66
CA TYR A 176 7.84 3.30 -9.44
C TYR A 176 9.16 3.77 -8.85
N GLY A 177 9.40 3.43 -7.58
CA GLY A 177 10.65 3.74 -6.90
C GLY A 177 10.69 3.18 -5.48
N ILE A 178 11.86 3.27 -4.86
CA ILE A 178 12.07 2.87 -3.47
C ILE A 178 12.99 3.81 -2.69
N GLU A 179 13.94 4.45 -3.39
CA GLU A 179 14.86 5.42 -2.81
C GLU A 179 14.26 6.84 -2.82
N GLN A 180 14.76 7.72 -1.96
CA GLN A 180 14.28 9.10 -1.89
C GLN A 180 14.57 9.86 -3.19
N GLY A 181 13.54 10.47 -3.77
CA GLY A 181 13.64 11.25 -5.01
C GLY A 181 13.83 10.42 -6.29
N GLU A 182 13.90 9.09 -6.18
CA GLU A 182 13.95 8.20 -7.33
C GLU A 182 12.59 8.15 -8.03
N VAL A 183 12.57 8.24 -9.35
CA VAL A 183 11.38 8.01 -10.19
C VAL A 183 11.82 7.21 -11.41
N LEU A 184 11.48 5.92 -11.43
CA LEU A 184 11.68 5.03 -12.57
C LEU A 184 10.39 4.97 -13.38
N GLU A 185 10.50 4.83 -14.70
CA GLU A 185 9.35 4.68 -15.59
C GLU A 185 9.48 3.48 -16.53
N GLU A 186 8.34 2.89 -16.88
CA GLU A 186 8.23 1.94 -17.98
C GLU A 186 6.81 1.94 -18.57
N GLU A 187 6.68 1.38 -19.77
CA GLU A 187 5.37 1.16 -20.41
C GLU A 187 4.53 0.18 -19.58
N ASN A 188 3.26 0.52 -19.34
CA ASN A 188 2.35 -0.39 -18.66
C ASN A 188 1.81 -1.44 -19.64
N LYS A 189 2.60 -2.49 -19.87
CA LYS A 189 2.18 -3.64 -20.68
C LYS A 189 1.20 -4.49 -19.88
N LEU A 190 -0.08 -4.17 -20.02
CA LEU A 190 -1.19 -5.02 -19.61
C LEU A 190 -1.12 -6.30 -20.46
N LYS A 191 -0.80 -7.44 -19.83
CA LYS A 191 -0.83 -8.75 -20.50
C LYS A 191 -2.27 -9.21 -20.71
#